data_AF-A0A423VAA2-F1
#
_entry.id   AF-A0A423VAA2-F1
#
_cell.length_a   1.000
_cell.length_b   1.000
_cell.length_c   1.000
_cell.angle_alpha   90.00
_cell.angle_beta   90.00
_cell.angle_gamma   90.00
#
_symmetry.space_group_name_H-M   'P 1'
#
loop_
_entity.id
_entity.type
_entity.pdbx_description
1 polymer ?
#
loop_
_entity_poly.entity_id
_entity_poly.type
_entity_poly.pdbx_seq_one_letter_code
_entity_poly.pdbx_strand_id
1 'polypeptide(L)'
;MERPMKPGLSEYFELHTTLAKLQQMFDHMFATRFELITTKQQRDLGNNEPIIWHEDVLIFAVFDSDAEVFMGYAYFGFYHRDGRYTHIGHYCLQANFLQPDGTRFHASSVLVINYNKAADRPTLLSLGEVRKLFHEIGHLIHPLCTETVYAASQYVDRDFIEAPSLMSQQFFWQERHIKDVSFHYSLISSQYRKVWKASMPQEQRESADSLQPGAQLRNDVVAAMARSSTGWKIVREQLKDALEAMNLAESSNKLKSEIYRLAGGEAIDGWEWGHGEAVFRSVINNYDAGYYSYVLYVLGH
;
A
#
# COMPACT_ATOMS: atom_id res chain seq x y z
N MET A 1 -24.53 14.83 -22.41
CA MET A 1 -24.32 16.06 -21.60
C MET A 1 -23.28 15.70 -20.55
N GLU A 2 -22.00 15.84 -20.90
CA GLU A 2 -20.88 15.53 -20.01
C GLU A 2 -20.84 16.56 -18.89
N ARG A 3 -20.87 16.10 -17.63
CA ARG A 3 -20.70 16.98 -16.47
C ARG A 3 -19.32 17.64 -16.55
N PRO A 4 -19.18 18.93 -16.20
CA PRO A 4 -17.87 19.54 -16.04
C PRO A 4 -17.05 18.71 -15.05
N MET A 5 -15.83 18.32 -15.42
CA MET A 5 -14.92 17.60 -14.51
C MET A 5 -14.68 18.47 -13.27
N LYS A 6 -15.25 18.06 -12.14
CA LYS A 6 -14.77 18.51 -10.83
C LYS A 6 -13.30 18.08 -10.72
N PRO A 7 -12.40 18.88 -10.13
CA PRO A 7 -11.05 18.42 -9.80
C PRO A 7 -11.16 17.10 -9.03
N GLY A 8 -10.55 16.04 -9.54
CA GLY A 8 -10.56 14.74 -8.90
C GLY A 8 -9.75 14.81 -7.61
N LEU A 9 -10.26 14.25 -6.51
CA LEU A 9 -9.51 14.17 -5.24
C LEU A 9 -8.13 13.51 -5.41
N SER A 10 -8.01 12.60 -6.38
CA SER A 10 -6.76 11.94 -6.75
C SER A 10 -5.69 12.87 -7.32
N GLU A 11 -6.06 14.06 -7.82
CA GLU A 11 -5.11 15.08 -8.31
C GLU A 11 -4.17 15.59 -7.21
N TYR A 12 -4.52 15.36 -5.94
CA TYR A 12 -3.71 15.71 -4.78
C TYR A 12 -2.80 14.57 -4.29
N PHE A 13 -2.79 13.42 -4.94
CA PHE A 13 -2.05 12.25 -4.48
C PHE A 13 -1.25 11.65 -5.63
N GLU A 14 -0.32 12.43 -6.17
CA GLU A 14 0.65 11.90 -7.13
C GLU A 14 1.58 10.90 -6.44
N LEU A 15 1.80 9.73 -7.06
CA LEU A 15 2.46 8.57 -6.45
C LEU A 15 3.80 8.88 -5.78
N HIS A 16 4.75 9.52 -6.47
CA HIS A 16 6.09 9.73 -5.93
C HIS A 16 6.11 10.78 -4.83
N THR A 17 5.34 11.87 -5.00
CA THR A 17 5.16 12.91 -3.98
C THR A 17 4.47 12.36 -2.74
N THR A 18 3.44 11.51 -2.94
CA THR A 18 2.73 10.84 -1.86
C THR A 18 3.65 9.87 -1.14
N LEU A 19 4.41 9.04 -1.86
CA LEU A 19 5.40 8.13 -1.27
C LEU A 19 6.40 8.86 -0.38
N ALA A 20 6.98 9.96 -0.87
CA ALA A 20 7.94 10.75 -0.10
C ALA A 20 7.32 11.30 1.20
N LYS A 21 6.07 11.77 1.14
CA LYS A 21 5.33 12.26 2.31
C LYS A 21 4.98 11.14 3.30
N LEU A 22 4.61 9.96 2.81
CA LEU A 22 4.38 8.79 3.67
C LEU A 22 5.69 8.32 4.32
N GLN A 23 6.81 8.30 3.58
CA GLN A 23 8.14 7.99 4.13
C GLN A 23 8.55 8.98 5.23
N GLN A 24 8.28 10.28 5.07
CA GLN A 24 8.49 11.28 6.13
C GLN A 24 7.63 11.03 7.38
N MET A 25 6.42 10.49 7.22
CA MET A 25 5.63 10.08 8.38
C MET A 25 6.29 8.92 9.12
N PHE A 26 6.85 7.95 8.40
CA PHE A 26 7.59 6.85 9.02
C PHE A 26 8.91 7.30 9.65
N ASP A 27 9.61 8.25 9.03
CA ASP A 27 10.78 8.93 9.61
C ASP A 27 10.45 9.47 11.01
N HIS A 28 9.37 10.25 11.13
CA HIS A 28 8.96 10.78 12.43
C HIS A 28 8.45 9.74 13.43
N MET A 29 7.88 8.62 12.97
CA MET A 29 7.31 7.59 13.86
C MET A 29 8.35 6.58 14.35
N PHE A 30 9.34 6.26 13.52
CA PHE A 30 10.26 5.13 13.72
C PHE A 30 11.74 5.51 13.55
N ALA A 31 12.06 6.80 13.44
CA ALA A 31 13.41 7.30 13.19
C ALA A 31 14.02 6.65 11.94
N THR A 32 13.26 6.54 10.85
CA THR A 32 13.73 5.93 9.60
C THR A 32 14.05 6.96 8.53
N ARG A 33 15.27 6.98 8.00
CA ARG A 33 15.64 7.80 6.84
C ARG A 33 15.73 6.95 5.58
N PHE A 34 14.93 7.30 4.57
CA PHE A 34 14.94 6.67 3.25
C PHE A 34 15.79 7.49 2.27
N GLU A 35 16.86 6.90 1.76
CA GLU A 35 17.74 7.52 0.77
C GLU A 35 17.62 6.81 -0.58
N LEU A 36 17.09 7.51 -1.59
CA LEU A 36 16.93 6.95 -2.93
C LEU A 36 18.30 6.65 -3.54
N ILE A 37 18.49 5.40 -3.98
CA ILE A 37 19.71 4.98 -4.67
C ILE A 37 19.58 5.29 -6.15
N THR A 38 20.34 6.27 -6.61
CA THR A 38 20.38 6.71 -8.02
C THR A 38 20.96 5.63 -8.93
N THR A 39 20.67 5.69 -10.23
CA THR A 39 21.21 4.75 -11.23
C THR A 39 22.74 4.67 -11.23
N LYS A 40 23.43 5.77 -10.89
CA LYS A 40 24.89 5.76 -10.73
C LYS A 40 25.30 4.94 -9.51
N GLN A 41 24.70 5.21 -8.35
CA GLN A 41 24.97 4.46 -7.12
C GLN A 41 24.60 2.98 -7.24
N GLN A 42 23.55 2.65 -8.00
CA GLN A 42 23.18 1.26 -8.29
C GLN A 42 24.30 0.51 -9.02
N ARG A 43 24.94 1.14 -10.03
CA ARG A 43 26.09 0.53 -10.72
C ARG A 43 27.28 0.35 -9.80
N ASP A 44 27.56 1.35 -8.96
CA ASP A 44 28.67 1.32 -8.02
C ASP A 44 28.47 0.20 -6.98
N LEU A 45 27.27 0.09 -6.39
CA LEU A 45 26.91 -0.96 -5.42
C LEU A 45 26.87 -2.36 -6.04
N GLY A 46 26.41 -2.46 -7.29
CA GLY A 46 26.30 -3.73 -8.01
C GLY A 46 27.59 -4.19 -8.68
N ASN A 47 28.70 -3.45 -8.59
CA ASN A 47 29.90 -3.71 -9.40
C ASN A 47 29.60 -3.81 -10.91
N ASN A 48 28.75 -2.91 -11.42
CA ASN A 48 28.15 -2.90 -12.76
C ASN A 48 27.12 -4.00 -13.06
N GLU A 49 26.83 -4.90 -12.13
CA GLU A 49 25.70 -5.82 -12.25
C GLU A 49 24.39 -5.15 -11.80
N PRO A 50 23.25 -5.46 -12.44
CA PRO A 50 21.97 -4.88 -12.06
C PRO A 50 21.49 -5.41 -10.71
N ILE A 51 21.29 -4.50 -9.75
CA ILE A 51 20.75 -4.80 -8.40
C ILE A 51 19.23 -4.62 -8.30
N ILE A 52 18.58 -4.29 -9.41
CA ILE A 52 17.11 -4.19 -9.58
C ILE A 52 16.69 -5.00 -10.79
N TRP A 53 15.51 -5.63 -10.73
CA TRP A 53 15.01 -6.50 -11.81
C TRP A 53 14.24 -5.75 -12.91
N HIS A 54 14.00 -4.46 -12.76
CA HIS A 54 13.28 -3.64 -13.74
C HIS A 54 13.54 -2.14 -13.50
N GLU A 55 13.61 -1.33 -14.56
CA GLU A 55 13.93 0.11 -14.50
C GLU A 55 12.97 0.95 -13.66
N ASP A 56 11.71 0.53 -13.59
CA ASP A 56 10.66 1.16 -12.77
C ASP A 56 10.73 0.82 -11.28
N VAL A 57 11.67 -0.02 -10.85
CA VAL A 57 11.84 -0.36 -9.43
C VAL A 57 12.68 0.72 -8.77
N LEU A 58 12.12 1.36 -7.75
CA LEU A 58 12.90 2.23 -6.88
C LEU A 58 13.58 1.38 -5.80
N ILE A 59 14.83 1.71 -5.50
CA ILE A 59 15.58 1.14 -4.38
C ILE A 59 16.01 2.27 -3.45
N PHE A 60 15.81 2.07 -2.15
CA PHE A 60 16.24 2.99 -1.10
C PHE A 60 17.19 2.27 -0.14
N ALA A 61 18.25 2.95 0.26
CA ALA A 61 18.99 2.62 1.48
C ALA A 61 18.22 3.20 2.66
N VAL A 62 18.00 2.41 3.70
CA VAL A 62 17.24 2.82 4.89
C VAL A 62 18.18 2.87 6.08
N PHE A 63 18.11 3.96 6.83
CA PHE A 63 18.93 4.21 8.01
C PHE A 63 18.05 4.49 9.22
N ASP A 64 18.54 4.12 10.40
CA ASP A 64 18.08 4.69 11.66
C ASP A 64 18.65 6.11 11.72
N SER A 65 17.76 7.11 11.73
CA SER A 65 18.14 8.52 11.70
C SER A 65 18.70 9.02 13.03
N ASP A 66 18.36 8.37 14.15
CA ASP A 66 18.84 8.76 15.47
C ASP A 66 20.22 8.15 15.74
N ALA A 67 20.41 6.90 15.36
CA ALA A 67 21.67 6.16 15.54
C ALA A 67 22.65 6.35 14.37
N GLU A 68 22.18 6.86 13.22
CA GLU A 68 22.93 6.94 11.95
C GLU A 68 23.44 5.55 11.49
N VAL A 69 22.61 4.52 11.68
CA VAL A 69 22.95 3.12 11.37
C VAL A 69 22.19 2.63 10.15
N PHE A 70 22.88 1.95 9.23
CA PHE A 70 22.23 1.30 8.10
C PHE A 70 21.34 0.14 8.54
N MET A 71 20.06 0.16 8.15
CA MET A 71 19.08 -0.86 8.51
C MET A 71 18.92 -1.91 7.41
N GLY A 72 18.94 -1.49 6.15
CA GLY A 72 18.71 -2.38 5.01
C GLY A 72 18.25 -1.68 3.74
N TYR A 73 17.79 -2.46 2.78
CA TYR A 73 17.31 -1.99 1.49
C TYR A 73 15.79 -2.14 1.34
N ALA A 74 15.15 -1.11 0.79
CA ALA A 74 13.73 -1.07 0.50
C ALA A 74 13.48 -0.92 -1.00
N TYR A 75 12.75 -1.85 -1.60
CA TYR A 75 12.43 -1.87 -3.01
C TYR A 75 10.94 -1.56 -3.22
N PHE A 76 10.63 -0.73 -4.21
CA PHE A 76 9.26 -0.39 -4.56
C PHE A 76 9.02 -0.66 -6.03
N GLY A 77 8.16 -1.64 -6.33
CA GLY A 77 7.68 -1.89 -7.67
C GLY A 77 6.21 -1.50 -7.79
N PHE A 78 5.92 -0.40 -8.48
CA PHE A 78 4.56 0.15 -8.52
C PHE A 78 3.72 -0.29 -9.71
N TYR A 79 4.33 -0.63 -10.85
CA TYR A 79 3.60 -0.71 -12.11
C TYR A 79 3.31 -2.14 -12.57
N HIS A 80 2.08 -2.36 -13.02
CA HIS A 80 1.71 -3.58 -13.71
C HIS A 80 2.57 -3.79 -14.97
N ARG A 81 2.89 -5.05 -15.28
CA ARG A 81 3.56 -5.47 -16.52
C ARG A 81 3.29 -6.96 -16.77
N ASP A 82 3.40 -7.38 -18.02
CA ASP A 82 3.19 -8.78 -18.42
C ASP A 82 4.14 -9.71 -17.66
N GLY A 83 3.61 -10.85 -17.21
CA GLY A 83 4.35 -11.85 -16.43
C GLY A 83 4.69 -11.45 -14.99
N ARG A 84 4.32 -10.24 -14.53
CA ARG A 84 4.52 -9.83 -13.13
C ARG A 84 3.43 -10.37 -12.20
N TYR A 85 3.83 -10.71 -10.99
CA TYR A 85 2.92 -11.05 -9.89
C TYR A 85 1.84 -9.97 -9.67
N THR A 86 0.58 -10.39 -9.67
CA THR A 86 -0.58 -9.49 -9.70
C THR A 86 -1.13 -9.12 -8.32
N HIS A 87 -0.69 -9.77 -7.24
CA HIS A 87 -1.10 -9.34 -5.90
C HIS A 87 -0.30 -8.15 -5.43
N ILE A 88 -0.99 -7.32 -4.65
CA ILE A 88 -0.40 -6.26 -3.88
C ILE A 88 0.11 -6.88 -2.58
N GLY A 89 1.33 -6.54 -2.18
CA GLY A 89 1.87 -7.03 -0.93
C GLY A 89 3.33 -6.67 -0.72
N HIS A 90 3.78 -6.93 0.49
CA HIS A 90 5.18 -6.93 0.89
C HIS A 90 5.79 -8.32 0.81
N TYR A 91 7.07 -8.38 0.46
CA TYR A 91 7.88 -9.59 0.53
C TYR A 91 9.24 -9.26 1.14
N CYS A 92 9.62 -10.00 2.18
CA CYS A 92 10.98 -9.98 2.68
C CYS A 92 11.88 -10.79 1.74
N LEU A 93 12.87 -10.14 1.15
CA LEU A 93 13.89 -10.80 0.33
C LEU A 93 15.02 -11.36 1.20
N GLN A 94 15.32 -10.64 2.29
CA GLN A 94 16.44 -10.95 3.17
C GLN A 94 16.13 -10.52 4.59
N ALA A 95 16.41 -11.39 5.56
CA ALA A 95 16.20 -11.12 6.97
C ALA A 95 17.39 -10.36 7.62
N ASN A 96 17.11 -9.59 8.67
CA ASN A 96 18.12 -9.00 9.54
C ASN A 96 18.45 -9.95 10.70
N PHE A 97 19.69 -10.43 10.77
CA PHE A 97 20.15 -11.34 11.83
C PHE A 97 21.65 -11.21 12.13
N LEU A 98 22.09 -11.80 13.25
CA LEU A 98 23.49 -11.81 13.67
C LEU A 98 24.28 -12.92 12.95
N GLN A 99 25.38 -12.56 12.32
CA GLN A 99 26.31 -13.50 11.69
C GLN A 99 27.27 -14.13 12.73
N PRO A 100 27.87 -15.29 12.43
CA PRO A 100 28.80 -15.95 13.36
C PRO A 100 30.02 -15.12 13.75
N ASP A 101 30.42 -14.16 12.92
CA ASP A 101 31.53 -13.24 13.17
C ASP A 101 31.14 -12.02 14.03
N GLY A 102 29.88 -11.94 14.47
CA GLY A 102 29.34 -10.85 15.28
C GLY A 102 28.86 -9.64 14.46
N THR A 103 28.99 -9.66 13.13
CA THR A 103 28.41 -8.61 12.27
C THR A 103 26.93 -8.87 12.02
N ARG A 104 26.19 -7.85 11.56
CA ARG A 104 24.79 -8.01 11.17
C ARG A 104 24.66 -8.23 9.67
N PHE A 105 23.80 -9.16 9.30
CA PHE A 105 23.23 -9.21 7.96
C PHE A 105 22.04 -8.26 7.92
N HIS A 106 21.97 -7.37 6.93
CA HIS A 106 20.93 -6.34 6.87
C HIS A 106 19.70 -6.81 6.10
N ALA A 107 18.52 -6.29 6.45
CA ALA A 107 17.28 -6.69 5.80
C ALA A 107 17.17 -6.14 4.37
N SER A 108 16.41 -6.85 3.54
CA SER A 108 16.00 -6.39 2.22
C SER A 108 14.54 -6.74 2.02
N SER A 109 13.73 -5.75 1.65
CA SER A 109 12.27 -5.90 1.53
C SER A 109 11.75 -5.22 0.28
N VAL A 110 10.76 -5.84 -0.35
CA VAL A 110 10.09 -5.31 -1.54
C VAL A 110 8.61 -5.11 -1.31
N LEU A 111 8.12 -3.97 -1.78
CA LEU A 111 6.71 -3.66 -1.93
C LEU A 111 6.31 -3.84 -3.41
N VAL A 112 5.33 -4.70 -3.65
CA VAL A 112 4.75 -4.96 -4.97
C VAL A 112 3.34 -4.36 -5.00
N ILE A 113 3.12 -3.37 -5.85
CA ILE A 113 1.78 -2.87 -6.22
C ILE A 113 1.61 -2.97 -7.75
N ASN A 114 0.37 -2.94 -8.22
CA ASN A 114 0.00 -3.00 -9.64
C ASN A 114 -0.82 -1.77 -10.06
N TYR A 115 -0.24 -0.58 -9.93
CA TYR A 115 -0.80 0.64 -10.51
C TYR A 115 -0.64 0.65 -12.04
N ASN A 116 -1.53 1.37 -12.70
CA ASN A 116 -1.46 1.59 -14.14
C ASN A 116 -0.57 2.81 -14.43
N LYS A 117 0.50 2.60 -15.18
CA LYS A 117 1.38 3.67 -15.65
C LYS A 117 0.77 4.33 -16.88
N ALA A 118 0.55 5.63 -16.83
CA ALA A 118 0.14 6.41 -18.01
C ALA A 118 1.37 7.06 -18.67
N ALA A 119 1.32 7.26 -19.99
CA ALA A 119 2.45 7.81 -20.74
C ALA A 119 2.55 9.34 -20.63
N ASP A 120 1.41 10.02 -20.54
CA ASP A 120 1.26 11.48 -20.68
C ASP A 120 0.84 12.18 -19.39
N ARG A 121 0.51 11.43 -18.34
CA ARG A 121 0.08 11.95 -17.04
C ARG A 121 0.70 11.15 -15.90
N PRO A 122 0.89 11.75 -14.71
CA PRO A 122 1.42 11.03 -13.57
C PRO A 122 0.43 9.98 -13.06
N THR A 123 0.95 9.05 -12.26
CA THR A 123 0.14 8.10 -11.50
C THR A 123 -0.53 8.83 -10.33
N LEU A 124 -1.85 8.96 -10.37
CA LEU A 124 -2.65 9.62 -9.35
C LEU A 124 -3.38 8.57 -8.53
N LEU A 125 -3.25 8.65 -7.21
CA LEU A 125 -3.84 7.71 -6.27
C LEU A 125 -5.18 8.22 -5.73
N SER A 126 -6.15 7.34 -5.60
CA SER A 126 -7.29 7.59 -4.72
C SER A 126 -6.85 7.59 -3.25
N LEU A 127 -7.61 8.24 -2.36
CA LEU A 127 -7.32 8.20 -0.93
C LEU A 127 -7.26 6.76 -0.37
N GLY A 128 -8.07 5.86 -0.93
CA GLY A 128 -8.04 4.43 -0.58
C GLY A 128 -6.73 3.75 -0.98
N GLU A 129 -6.14 4.12 -2.11
CA GLU A 129 -4.83 3.63 -2.56
C GLU A 129 -3.69 4.24 -1.75
N VAL A 130 -3.77 5.51 -1.34
CA VAL A 130 -2.80 6.12 -0.41
C VAL A 130 -2.77 5.36 0.92
N ARG A 131 -3.95 5.04 1.48
CA ARG A 131 -4.05 4.23 2.70
C ARG A 131 -3.45 2.84 2.50
N LYS A 132 -3.75 2.16 1.38
CA LYS A 132 -3.18 0.84 1.08
C LYS A 132 -1.66 0.92 0.97
N LEU A 133 -1.13 1.93 0.27
CA LEU A 133 0.31 2.16 0.21
C LEU A 133 0.92 2.33 1.60
N PHE A 134 0.26 3.08 2.50
CA PHE A 134 0.72 3.23 3.88
C PHE A 134 0.73 1.92 4.67
N HIS A 135 -0.29 1.07 4.49
CA HIS A 135 -0.33 -0.28 5.06
C HIS A 135 0.86 -1.14 4.60
N GLU A 136 1.10 -1.17 3.29
CA GLU A 136 2.18 -1.96 2.70
C GLU A 136 3.58 -1.45 3.09
N ILE A 137 3.74 -0.13 3.27
CA ILE A 137 4.99 0.43 3.83
C ILE A 137 5.18 -0.02 5.29
N GLY A 138 4.10 -0.13 6.07
CA GLY A 138 4.17 -0.70 7.43
C GLY A 138 4.74 -2.12 7.43
N HIS A 139 4.28 -2.98 6.51
CA HIS A 139 4.86 -4.32 6.31
C HIS A 139 6.31 -4.27 5.84
N LEU A 140 6.68 -3.31 4.98
CA LEU A 140 8.06 -3.12 4.52
C LEU A 140 9.01 -2.68 5.62
N ILE A 141 8.55 -1.85 6.56
CA ILE A 141 9.39 -1.31 7.64
C ILE A 141 9.58 -2.32 8.77
N HIS A 142 8.58 -3.14 9.06
CA HIS A 142 8.67 -4.16 10.11
C HIS A 142 9.98 -4.98 10.04
N PRO A 143 10.35 -5.65 8.94
CA PRO A 143 11.60 -6.40 8.85
C PRO A 143 12.87 -5.51 8.85
N LEU A 144 12.78 -4.24 8.47
CA LEU A 144 13.92 -3.31 8.52
C LEU A 144 14.22 -2.91 9.97
N CYS A 145 13.20 -2.72 10.80
CA CYS A 145 13.33 -2.40 12.23
C CYS A 145 13.57 -3.63 13.11
N THR A 146 13.33 -4.83 12.59
CA THR A 146 13.51 -6.07 13.37
C THR A 146 14.99 -6.40 13.51
N GLU A 147 15.46 -6.52 14.74
CA GLU A 147 16.79 -7.00 15.08
C GLU A 147 16.72 -8.37 15.75
N THR A 148 17.15 -9.42 15.06
CA THR A 148 17.13 -10.78 15.61
C THR A 148 18.51 -11.40 15.66
N VAL A 149 18.66 -12.47 16.45
CA VAL A 149 19.86 -13.32 16.44
C VAL A 149 19.79 -14.33 15.31
N TYR A 150 18.61 -14.91 15.07
CA TYR A 150 18.39 -15.94 14.07
C TYR A 150 17.44 -15.46 12.97
N ALA A 151 17.77 -15.73 11.71
CA ALA A 151 16.97 -15.31 10.55
C ALA A 151 15.49 -15.76 10.63
N ALA A 152 15.22 -16.93 11.22
CA ALA A 152 13.87 -17.45 11.37
C ALA A 152 13.01 -16.67 12.38
N SER A 153 13.63 -15.89 13.28
CA SER A 153 12.94 -15.14 14.34
C SER A 153 12.35 -13.81 13.87
N GLN A 154 12.54 -13.44 12.59
CA GLN A 154 11.94 -12.23 12.04
C GLN A 154 10.43 -12.37 11.79
N TYR A 155 9.94 -13.59 11.67
CA TYR A 155 8.53 -13.86 11.44
C TYR A 155 7.78 -13.87 12.77
N VAL A 156 6.73 -13.04 12.85
CA VAL A 156 5.78 -13.03 13.97
C VAL A 156 4.62 -13.99 13.69
N ASP A 157 3.83 -14.26 14.72
CA ASP A 157 2.61 -15.04 14.58
C ASP A 157 1.69 -14.43 13.51
N ARG A 158 1.00 -15.30 12.75
CA ARG A 158 0.14 -14.88 11.62
C ARG A 158 -1.00 -13.96 12.05
N ASP A 159 -1.45 -14.10 13.29
CA ASP A 159 -2.47 -13.23 13.85
C ASP A 159 -1.93 -11.83 14.18
N PHE A 160 -0.63 -11.70 14.50
CA PHE A 160 0.02 -10.43 14.81
C PHE A 160 0.57 -9.69 13.59
N ILE A 161 0.84 -10.37 12.47
CA ILE A 161 1.53 -9.78 11.31
C ILE A 161 0.86 -8.52 10.75
N GLU A 162 -0.48 -8.43 10.82
CA GLU A 162 -1.24 -7.26 10.35
C GLU A 162 -1.34 -6.13 11.38
N ALA A 163 -0.99 -6.37 12.65
CA ALA A 163 -1.13 -5.37 13.69
C ALA A 163 -0.37 -4.07 13.38
N PRO A 164 0.93 -4.11 12.96
CA PRO A 164 1.69 -2.89 12.71
C PRO A 164 1.14 -2.11 11.50
N SER A 165 0.75 -2.84 10.46
CA SER A 165 0.26 -2.27 9.20
C SER A 165 -1.15 -1.70 9.35
N LEU A 166 -2.03 -2.30 10.16
CA LEU A 166 -3.35 -1.77 10.51
C LEU A 166 -3.27 -0.57 11.46
N MET A 167 -2.38 -0.62 12.46
CA MET A 167 -2.11 0.53 13.32
C MET A 167 -1.68 1.75 12.50
N SER A 168 -0.82 1.53 11.51
CA SER A 168 -0.38 2.57 10.57
C SER A 168 -1.59 3.12 9.78
N GLN A 169 -2.47 2.28 9.26
CA GLN A 169 -3.68 2.76 8.59
C GLN A 169 -4.56 3.64 9.48
N GLN A 170 -4.70 3.30 10.77
CA GLN A 170 -5.50 4.11 11.69
C GLN A 170 -4.84 5.46 11.96
N PHE A 171 -3.51 5.50 12.04
CA PHE A 171 -2.77 6.75 12.13
C PHE A 171 -3.09 7.65 10.94
N PHE A 172 -3.11 7.11 9.70
CA PHE A 172 -3.37 7.90 8.49
C PHE A 172 -4.73 8.64 8.46
N TRP A 173 -5.77 8.12 9.11
CA TRP A 173 -7.13 8.69 9.03
C TRP A 173 -7.35 10.00 9.77
N GLN A 174 -6.36 10.50 10.50
CA GLN A 174 -6.44 11.81 11.13
C GLN A 174 -6.40 12.92 10.07
N GLU A 175 -7.26 13.94 10.24
CA GLU A 175 -7.38 15.09 9.33
C GLU A 175 -6.02 15.69 8.95
N ARG A 176 -5.17 15.91 9.96
CA ARG A 176 -3.83 16.47 9.77
C ARG A 176 -3.00 15.65 8.78
N HIS A 177 -3.02 14.31 8.86
CA HIS A 177 -2.19 13.46 8.03
C HIS A 177 -2.70 13.42 6.59
N ILE A 178 -4.02 13.32 6.40
CA ILE A 178 -4.64 13.42 5.06
C ILE A 178 -4.27 14.75 4.39
N LYS A 179 -4.24 15.83 5.17
CA LYS A 179 -3.80 17.13 4.67
C LYS A 179 -2.31 17.14 4.33
N ASP A 180 -1.46 16.65 5.22
CA ASP A 180 0.00 16.63 5.05
C ASP A 180 0.43 15.84 3.82
N VAL A 181 -0.23 14.71 3.54
CA VAL A 181 0.06 13.88 2.36
C VAL A 181 -0.50 14.46 1.06
N SER A 182 -1.47 15.38 1.13
CA SER A 182 -2.09 15.98 -0.06
C SER A 182 -1.18 17.04 -0.70
N PHE A 183 -1.03 16.97 -2.02
CA PHE A 183 -0.30 17.94 -2.83
C PHE A 183 -0.72 17.85 -4.29
N HIS A 184 -1.19 18.96 -4.86
CA HIS A 184 -1.70 18.97 -6.23
C HIS A 184 -0.60 18.73 -7.28
N TYR A 185 -0.77 17.70 -8.12
CA TYR A 185 0.25 17.23 -9.06
C TYR A 185 0.70 18.29 -10.09
N SER A 186 -0.18 19.21 -10.48
CA SER A 186 0.13 20.29 -11.43
C SER A 186 1.20 21.26 -10.93
N LEU A 187 1.53 21.23 -9.64
CA LEU A 187 2.57 22.04 -9.02
C LEU A 187 3.95 21.39 -9.04
N ILE A 188 4.04 20.10 -9.42
CA ILE A 188 5.30 19.36 -9.47
C ILE A 188 6.16 19.81 -10.66
N SER A 189 5.56 19.99 -11.84
CA SER A 189 6.28 20.38 -13.05
C SER A 189 5.44 21.21 -14.00
N SER A 190 6.10 22.02 -14.82
CA SER A 190 5.45 22.79 -15.88
C SER A 190 4.77 21.89 -16.93
N GLN A 191 5.30 20.69 -17.17
CA GLN A 191 4.68 19.69 -18.03
C GLN A 191 3.34 19.20 -17.45
N TYR A 192 3.31 18.82 -16.17
CA TYR A 192 2.07 18.40 -15.51
C TYR A 192 1.04 19.52 -15.44
N ARG A 193 1.48 20.76 -15.24
CA ARG A 193 0.59 21.93 -15.34
C ARG A 193 -0.05 22.06 -16.71
N LYS A 194 0.70 21.82 -17.80
CA LYS A 194 0.15 21.85 -19.17
C LYS A 194 -0.87 20.73 -19.40
N VAL A 195 -0.55 19.51 -18.97
CA VAL A 195 -1.45 18.34 -19.07
C VAL A 195 -2.76 18.59 -18.33
N TRP A 196 -2.68 19.10 -17.11
CA TRP A 196 -3.84 19.46 -16.30
C TRP A 196 -4.71 20.54 -16.95
N LYS A 197 -4.10 21.62 -17.45
CA LYS A 197 -4.84 22.67 -18.18
C LYS A 197 -5.52 22.14 -19.44
N ALA A 198 -4.87 21.23 -20.15
CA ALA A 198 -5.41 20.62 -21.35
C ALA A 198 -6.61 19.70 -21.05
N SER A 199 -6.64 19.06 -19.88
CA SER A 199 -7.78 18.24 -19.46
C SER A 199 -9.00 19.05 -19.02
N MET A 200 -8.87 20.37 -18.82
CA MET A 200 -9.96 21.25 -18.39
C MET A 200 -10.68 21.94 -19.58
N PRO A 201 -12.00 22.20 -19.46
CA PRO A 201 -12.71 23.10 -20.37
C PRO A 201 -12.04 24.47 -20.45
N GLN A 202 -12.06 25.11 -21.62
CA GLN A 202 -11.35 26.37 -21.86
C GLN A 202 -11.70 27.47 -20.85
N GLU A 203 -12.98 27.57 -20.49
CA GLU A 203 -13.52 28.53 -19.51
C GLU A 203 -12.96 28.34 -18.09
N GLN A 204 -12.44 27.15 -17.77
CA GLN A 204 -11.91 26.81 -16.45
C GLN A 204 -10.38 26.90 -16.39
N ARG A 205 -9.70 27.13 -17.53
CA ARG A 205 -8.22 27.13 -17.58
C ARG A 205 -7.58 28.28 -16.83
N GLU A 206 -8.27 29.41 -16.69
CA GLU A 206 -7.78 30.56 -15.90
C GLU A 206 -7.74 30.21 -14.40
N SER A 207 -8.62 29.31 -13.92
CA SER A 207 -8.58 28.82 -12.54
C SER A 207 -7.34 27.97 -12.23
N ALA A 208 -6.70 27.40 -13.26
CA ALA A 208 -5.45 26.68 -13.08
C ALA A 208 -4.26 27.62 -12.80
N ASP A 209 -4.36 28.89 -13.21
CA ASP A 209 -3.34 29.91 -12.95
C ASP A 209 -3.44 30.53 -11.56
N SER A 210 -4.59 30.40 -10.89
CA SER A 210 -4.79 30.87 -9.51
C SER A 210 -4.40 29.84 -8.43
N LEU A 211 -3.97 28.63 -8.83
CA LEU A 211 -3.55 27.60 -7.89
C LEU A 211 -2.22 27.99 -7.22
N GLN A 212 -2.27 28.19 -5.89
CA GLN A 212 -1.12 28.59 -5.09
C GLN A 212 -0.05 27.49 -5.02
N PRO A 213 1.24 27.84 -4.91
CA PRO A 213 2.30 26.88 -4.59
C PRO A 213 1.97 26.11 -3.30
N GLY A 214 2.16 24.79 -3.30
CA GLY A 214 1.84 23.95 -2.14
C GLY A 214 0.35 23.72 -1.91
N ALA A 215 -0.51 23.83 -2.93
CA ALA A 215 -1.94 23.59 -2.79
C ALA A 215 -2.24 22.17 -2.23
N GLN A 216 -2.72 22.15 -0.99
CA GLN A 216 -3.24 21.00 -0.28
C GLN A 216 -4.76 20.94 -0.40
N LEU A 217 -5.37 19.82 0.01
CA LEU A 217 -6.81 19.73 0.18
C LEU A 217 -7.29 20.76 1.22
N ARG A 218 -8.48 21.32 0.97
CA ARG A 218 -9.14 22.24 1.91
C ARG A 218 -9.56 21.50 3.19
N ASN A 219 -9.55 22.21 4.33
CA ASN A 219 -9.87 21.64 5.63
C ASN A 219 -11.26 20.98 5.70
N ASP A 220 -12.26 21.57 5.04
CA ASP A 220 -13.63 21.02 5.00
C ASP A 220 -13.69 19.65 4.31
N VAL A 221 -12.94 19.50 3.21
CA VAL A 221 -12.83 18.26 2.44
C VAL A 221 -12.08 17.20 3.24
N VAL A 222 -10.96 17.58 3.86
CA VAL A 222 -10.17 16.72 4.73
C VAL A 222 -11.01 16.19 5.90
N ALA A 223 -11.76 17.07 6.56
CA ALA A 223 -12.63 16.70 7.68
C ALA A 223 -13.75 15.75 7.24
N ALA A 224 -14.31 15.94 6.05
CA ALA A 224 -15.29 15.02 5.48
C ALA A 224 -14.69 13.64 5.17
N MET A 225 -13.44 13.59 4.70
CA MET A 225 -12.72 12.33 4.45
C MET A 225 -12.40 11.58 5.74
N ALA A 226 -11.90 12.27 6.76
CA ALA A 226 -11.60 11.64 8.05
C ALA A 226 -12.85 10.99 8.65
N ARG A 227 -14.02 11.65 8.54
CA ARG A 227 -15.31 11.11 9.01
C ARG A 227 -15.88 9.96 8.20
N SER A 228 -15.41 9.70 6.97
CA SER A 228 -15.90 8.55 6.18
C SER A 228 -15.26 7.23 6.61
N SER A 229 -14.23 7.27 7.47
CA SER A 229 -13.53 6.10 8.00
C SER A 229 -14.33 5.28 9.03
N THR A 230 -15.34 5.86 9.68
CA THR A 230 -16.15 5.23 10.75
C THR A 230 -17.11 4.11 10.28
N GLY A 231 -17.07 3.72 9.00
CA GLY A 231 -18.07 2.84 8.38
C GLY A 231 -17.81 1.32 8.44
N TRP A 232 -16.71 0.84 9.03
CA TRP A 232 -16.31 -0.56 8.87
C TRP A 232 -16.62 -1.40 10.11
N LYS A 233 -17.77 -2.10 10.09
CA LYS A 233 -18.08 -3.24 10.98
C LYS A 233 -17.69 -4.54 10.27
N ILE A 234 -17.05 -5.48 10.97
CA ILE A 234 -16.75 -6.82 10.44
C ILE A 234 -17.25 -7.92 11.39
N VAL A 235 -17.72 -9.00 10.78
CA VAL A 235 -18.25 -10.25 11.35
C VAL A 235 -17.18 -11.36 11.30
N ARG A 236 -17.27 -12.33 12.23
CA ARG A 236 -16.33 -13.42 12.53
C ARG A 236 -16.77 -14.76 11.93
N GLU A 237 -15.84 -15.66 11.57
CA GLU A 237 -16.05 -17.11 11.81
C GLU A 237 -14.79 -17.98 11.77
N GLN A 238 -14.86 -19.09 12.52
CA GLN A 238 -13.85 -20.14 12.71
C GLN A 238 -14.13 -21.30 11.75
N LEU A 239 -13.10 -22.04 11.31
CA LEU A 239 -13.24 -23.49 11.03
C LEU A 239 -11.85 -24.12 10.82
N LYS A 240 -11.59 -25.29 11.42
CA LYS A 240 -10.41 -26.12 11.07
C LYS A 240 -10.69 -27.58 10.71
N ASP A 241 -11.81 -28.20 11.11
CA ASP A 241 -11.93 -29.67 10.95
C ASP A 241 -13.06 -30.19 10.03
N ALA A 242 -13.70 -29.34 9.21
CA ALA A 242 -14.79 -29.79 8.30
C ALA A 242 -14.51 -29.60 6.78
N LEU A 243 -13.33 -29.09 6.40
CA LEU A 243 -13.05 -28.65 5.03
C LEU A 243 -13.04 -29.77 3.99
N GLU A 244 -12.74 -31.01 4.39
CA GLU A 244 -12.60 -32.13 3.46
C GLU A 244 -13.94 -32.71 2.95
N ALA A 245 -15.07 -32.39 3.61
CA ALA A 245 -16.41 -32.87 3.26
C ALA A 245 -17.38 -31.76 2.80
N MET A 246 -16.93 -30.49 2.78
CA MET A 246 -17.79 -29.36 2.49
C MET A 246 -17.80 -28.98 1.01
N ASN A 247 -18.99 -28.67 0.50
CA ASN A 247 -19.14 -27.93 -0.74
C ASN A 247 -18.74 -26.47 -0.51
N LEU A 248 -17.50 -26.13 -0.84
CA LEU A 248 -16.92 -24.80 -0.59
C LEU A 248 -17.59 -23.70 -1.40
N ALA A 249 -18.05 -24.00 -2.62
CA ALA A 249 -18.75 -23.04 -3.47
C ALA A 249 -20.10 -22.65 -2.87
N GLU A 250 -20.90 -23.66 -2.49
CA GLU A 250 -22.18 -23.45 -1.83
C GLU A 250 -22.02 -22.72 -0.49
N SER A 251 -21.05 -23.14 0.32
CA SER A 251 -20.81 -22.54 1.65
C SER A 251 -20.36 -21.09 1.55
N SER A 252 -19.43 -20.79 0.62
CA SER A 252 -18.92 -19.44 0.33
C SER A 252 -20.05 -18.50 -0.14
N ASN A 253 -20.92 -18.98 -1.02
CA ASN A 253 -22.03 -18.18 -1.56
C ASN A 253 -23.15 -17.97 -0.52
N LYS A 254 -23.48 -18.99 0.28
CA LYS A 254 -24.40 -18.85 1.42
C LYS A 254 -23.89 -17.83 2.43
N LEU A 255 -22.64 -17.94 2.87
CA LEU A 255 -22.02 -17.01 3.81
C LEU A 255 -22.03 -15.57 3.27
N LYS A 256 -21.71 -15.35 1.99
CA LYS A 256 -21.80 -14.01 1.39
C LYS A 256 -23.23 -13.47 1.41
N SER A 257 -24.21 -14.28 1.05
CA SER A 257 -25.63 -13.88 1.06
C SER A 257 -26.11 -13.55 2.48
N GLU A 258 -25.72 -14.36 3.46
CA GLU A 258 -26.06 -14.16 4.88
C GLU A 258 -25.37 -12.93 5.49
N ILE A 259 -24.07 -12.73 5.21
CA ILE A 259 -23.27 -11.63 5.77
C ILE A 259 -23.62 -10.30 5.12
N TYR A 260 -23.61 -10.24 3.78
CA TYR A 260 -23.85 -9.00 3.04
C TYR A 260 -25.34 -8.69 2.89
N ARG A 261 -26.24 -9.65 3.20
CA ARG A 261 -27.69 -9.52 3.02
C ARG A 261 -28.07 -9.16 1.57
N LEU A 262 -27.25 -9.59 0.62
CA LEU A 262 -27.44 -9.37 -0.82
C LEU A 262 -27.60 -10.73 -1.50
N ALA A 263 -28.71 -10.89 -2.22
CA ALA A 263 -28.93 -12.08 -3.04
C ALA A 263 -27.94 -12.09 -4.22
N GLY A 264 -27.21 -13.19 -4.39
CA GLY A 264 -26.34 -13.46 -5.52
C GLY A 264 -27.03 -14.29 -6.61
N GLY A 265 -26.23 -15.02 -7.38
CA GLY A 265 -26.70 -15.92 -8.45
C GLY A 265 -27.51 -17.12 -7.94
N GLU A 266 -27.66 -17.32 -6.64
CA GLU A 266 -28.47 -18.41 -6.06
C GLU A 266 -29.94 -18.33 -6.45
N ALA A 267 -30.43 -17.13 -6.76
CA ALA A 267 -31.80 -16.92 -7.25
C ALA A 267 -32.01 -17.43 -8.69
N ILE A 268 -30.92 -17.75 -9.40
CA ILE A 268 -30.93 -18.11 -10.83
C ILE A 268 -30.46 -19.55 -11.02
N ASP A 269 -29.35 -19.96 -10.40
CA ASP A 269 -28.67 -21.23 -10.70
C ASP A 269 -28.20 -22.00 -9.44
N GLY A 270 -28.90 -21.81 -8.32
CA GLY A 270 -28.56 -22.47 -7.05
C GLY A 270 -27.22 -22.00 -6.48
N TRP A 271 -26.75 -22.64 -5.40
CA TRP A 271 -25.64 -22.11 -4.59
C TRP A 271 -24.23 -22.30 -5.17
N GLU A 272 -24.08 -23.02 -6.29
CA GLU A 272 -22.79 -23.22 -6.97
C GLU A 272 -22.53 -22.22 -8.11
N TRP A 273 -23.37 -21.18 -8.25
CA TRP A 273 -23.31 -20.20 -9.34
C TRP A 273 -21.96 -19.48 -9.53
N GLY A 274 -21.06 -19.55 -8.54
CA GLY A 274 -19.72 -18.99 -8.63
C GLY A 274 -18.73 -19.63 -7.65
N HIS A 275 -17.47 -19.72 -8.07
CA HIS A 275 -16.37 -20.33 -7.33
C HIS A 275 -15.35 -19.30 -6.83
N GLY A 276 -15.81 -18.28 -6.09
CA GLY A 276 -14.95 -17.18 -5.62
C GLY A 276 -13.87 -17.63 -4.63
N GLU A 277 -14.10 -18.73 -3.93
CA GLU A 277 -13.14 -19.41 -3.05
C GLU A 277 -11.94 -19.96 -3.83
N ALA A 278 -12.12 -20.39 -5.09
CA ALA A 278 -11.04 -20.93 -5.91
C ALA A 278 -10.00 -19.85 -6.29
N VAL A 279 -10.38 -18.57 -6.24
CA VAL A 279 -9.49 -17.43 -6.45
C VAL A 279 -9.05 -16.76 -5.15
N PHE A 280 -9.48 -17.28 -3.99
CA PHE A 280 -9.12 -16.76 -2.67
C PHE A 280 -7.76 -17.29 -2.21
N ARG A 281 -6.71 -16.65 -2.72
CA ARG A 281 -5.32 -17.11 -2.57
C ARG A 281 -4.76 -17.10 -1.15
N SER A 282 -5.40 -16.41 -0.19
CA SER A 282 -4.99 -16.46 1.21
C SER A 282 -4.94 -17.90 1.74
N VAL A 283 -5.81 -18.80 1.24
CA VAL A 283 -5.80 -20.22 1.59
C VAL A 283 -4.60 -20.97 0.98
N ILE A 284 -4.03 -20.48 -0.12
CA ILE A 284 -2.95 -21.15 -0.89
C ILE A 284 -1.56 -20.61 -0.51
N ASN A 285 -1.46 -19.36 -0.06
CA ASN A 285 -0.19 -18.66 0.21
C ASN A 285 0.27 -18.78 1.69
N ASN A 286 0.04 -19.91 2.37
CA ASN A 286 0.37 -20.06 3.79
C ASN A 286 -0.27 -18.95 4.67
N TYR A 287 -1.49 -18.53 4.33
CA TYR A 287 -2.34 -17.64 5.14
C TYR A 287 -3.68 -18.34 5.46
N ASP A 288 -3.70 -19.66 5.28
CA ASP A 288 -4.77 -20.55 5.69
C ASP A 288 -5.04 -20.35 7.18
N ALA A 289 -6.31 -20.12 7.51
CA ALA A 289 -6.75 -19.70 8.84
C ALA A 289 -6.02 -18.48 9.43
N GLY A 290 -5.33 -17.65 8.64
CA GLY A 290 -4.69 -16.41 9.09
C GLY A 290 -5.49 -15.15 8.75
N TYR A 291 -6.43 -15.23 7.80
CA TYR A 291 -7.17 -14.07 7.28
C TYR A 291 -7.97 -13.30 8.34
N TYR A 292 -8.26 -13.90 9.49
CA TYR A 292 -8.91 -13.21 10.61
C TYR A 292 -8.02 -12.13 11.25
N SER A 293 -6.70 -12.17 11.04
CA SER A 293 -5.74 -11.18 11.55
C SER A 293 -6.10 -9.76 11.11
N TYR A 294 -6.58 -9.61 9.88
CA TYR A 294 -7.08 -8.35 9.32
C TYR A 294 -8.26 -7.77 10.12
N VAL A 295 -8.99 -8.62 10.84
CA VAL A 295 -10.23 -8.26 11.55
C VAL A 295 -9.99 -8.05 13.05
N LEU A 296 -9.18 -8.89 13.69
CA LEU A 296 -8.98 -8.86 15.16
C LEU A 296 -8.54 -7.50 15.69
N TYR A 297 -7.68 -6.78 14.95
CA TYR A 297 -7.14 -5.50 15.39
C TYR A 297 -8.08 -4.31 15.23
N VAL A 298 -9.14 -4.44 14.43
CA VAL A 298 -10.16 -3.39 14.27
C VAL A 298 -11.12 -3.35 15.46
N LEU A 299 -11.20 -4.42 16.26
CA LEU A 299 -12.21 -4.62 17.32
C LEU A 299 -11.74 -4.25 18.75
N GLY A 300 -10.55 -3.67 18.90
CA GLY A 300 -9.96 -3.31 20.19
C GLY A 300 -10.52 -2.05 20.88
N HIS A 301 -11.60 -1.45 20.36
CA HIS A 301 -12.22 -0.23 20.91
C HIS A 301 -13.75 -0.31 20.89
#